data_AF-A0A536BHI9-F1
#
_entry.id   AF-A0A536BHI9-F1
#
_cell.length_a   1.000
_cell.length_b   1.000
_cell.length_c   1.000
_cell.angle_alpha   90.00
_cell.angle_beta   90.00
_cell.angle_gamma   90.00
#
_symmetry.space_group_name_H-M   'P 1'
#
loop_
_entity.id
_entity.type
_entity.pdbx_description
1 polymer ?
#
loop_
_entity_poly.entity_id
_entity_poly.type
_entity_poly.pdbx_seq_one_letter_code
_entity_poly.pdbx_strand_id
1 'polypeptide(L)'
;LHLDDGMQALGRWAERRTRRDGEPGRVSLAFVTTSLLFCVGPLTILGSFLDGTRGDVAVLAIKSVLDGFSAVVYAATLGWGVALSAVTVLVVQGSLTLIAFLAHAGLSELETAELTAAGGIIVVGIALGLLDLKAIKVANFLPALVVAPLLSGLLHAVGAV
;
A
#
# COMPACT_ATOMS: atom_id res chain seq x y z
N LEU A 1 -9.47 4.20 15.66
CA LEU A 1 -9.08 4.66 14.30
C LEU A 1 -9.85 3.82 13.28
N HIS A 2 -10.40 4.44 12.23
CA HIS A 2 -11.20 3.79 11.16
C HIS A 2 -10.46 3.91 9.82
N LEU A 3 -9.15 3.64 9.80
CA LEU A 3 -8.33 3.86 8.59
C LEU A 3 -8.76 2.97 7.44
N ASP A 4 -9.20 1.74 7.71
CA ASP A 4 -9.78 0.85 6.70
C ASP A 4 -10.97 1.52 5.98
N ASP A 5 -11.89 2.12 6.74
CA ASP A 5 -13.06 2.83 6.19
C ASP A 5 -12.63 4.06 5.38
N GLY A 6 -11.56 4.75 5.82
CA GLY A 6 -10.94 5.87 5.12
C GLY A 6 -10.31 5.47 3.79
N MET A 7 -9.57 4.35 3.74
CA MET A 7 -8.97 3.83 2.51
C MET A 7 -10.07 3.42 1.52
N GLN A 8 -11.11 2.74 1.98
CA GLN A 8 -12.27 2.42 1.14
C GLN A 8 -13.01 3.68 0.66
N ALA A 9 -13.16 4.69 1.52
CA ALA A 9 -13.78 5.96 1.17
C ALA A 9 -12.95 6.74 0.13
N LEU A 10 -11.62 6.70 0.24
CA LEU A 10 -10.70 7.29 -0.73
C LEU A 10 -10.82 6.62 -2.10
N GLY A 11 -10.84 5.28 -2.14
CA GLY A 11 -11.06 4.53 -3.39
C GLY A 11 -12.38 4.93 -4.05
N ARG A 12 -13.48 4.91 -3.28
CA ARG A 12 -14.81 5.32 -3.78
C ARG A 12 -14.89 6.79 -4.18
N TRP A 13 -14.22 7.68 -3.45
CA TRP A 13 -14.18 9.12 -3.76
C TRP A 13 -13.41 9.38 -5.05
N ALA A 14 -12.24 8.77 -5.21
CA ALA A 14 -11.43 8.89 -6.41
C ALA A 14 -12.17 8.33 -7.62
N GLU A 15 -12.80 7.16 -7.50
CA GLU A 15 -13.61 6.56 -8.57
C GLU A 15 -14.76 7.50 -9.00
N ARG A 16 -15.49 8.07 -8.02
CA ARG A 16 -16.56 9.05 -8.29
C ARG A 16 -16.05 10.34 -8.92
N ARG A 17 -14.87 10.84 -8.53
CA ARG A 17 -14.27 12.06 -9.10
C ARG A 17 -13.80 11.87 -10.53
N THR A 18 -13.37 10.65 -10.87
CA THR A 18 -12.86 10.32 -12.20
C THR A 18 -13.95 9.89 -13.17
N ARG A 19 -15.13 9.51 -12.67
CA ARG A 19 -16.38 9.58 -13.42
C ARG A 19 -16.73 11.04 -13.69
N ARG A 20 -16.32 11.56 -14.84
CA ARG A 20 -16.74 12.87 -15.36
C ARG A 20 -17.97 12.66 -16.25
N ASP A 21 -18.92 13.61 -16.23
CA ASP A 21 -20.20 13.63 -16.96
C ASP A 21 -20.05 13.74 -18.49
N GLY A 22 -19.33 12.80 -19.09
CA GLY A 22 -19.13 12.63 -20.52
C GLY A 22 -18.33 11.35 -20.72
N GLU A 23 -18.93 10.36 -21.39
CA GLU A 23 -18.43 9.00 -21.59
C GLU A 23 -16.89 8.90 -21.57
N PRO A 24 -16.26 8.53 -20.42
CA PRO A 24 -14.84 8.26 -20.42
C PRO A 24 -14.61 7.08 -21.36
N GLY A 25 -13.71 7.25 -22.34
CA GLY A 25 -13.35 6.16 -23.24
C GLY A 25 -13.01 4.90 -22.43
N ARG A 26 -13.50 3.73 -22.88
CA ARG A 26 -13.44 2.45 -22.13
C ARG A 26 -12.07 2.14 -21.52
N VAL A 27 -11.00 2.57 -22.19
CA VAL A 27 -9.60 2.48 -21.76
C VAL A 27 -9.31 3.33 -20.51
N SER A 28 -9.77 4.57 -20.46
CA SER A 28 -9.58 5.46 -19.31
C SER A 28 -10.32 4.94 -18.08
N LEU A 29 -11.53 4.41 -18.25
CA LEU A 29 -12.29 3.80 -17.17
C LEU A 29 -11.54 2.57 -16.62
N ALA A 30 -11.12 1.67 -17.51
CA ALA A 30 -10.33 0.49 -17.15
C ALA A 30 -9.08 0.86 -16.35
N PHE A 31 -8.28 1.79 -16.88
CA PHE A 31 -7.04 2.27 -16.26
C PHE A 31 -7.26 2.82 -14.86
N VAL A 32 -8.23 3.72 -14.68
CA VAL A 32 -8.47 4.39 -13.40
C VAL A 32 -9.00 3.38 -12.38
N THR A 33 -10.01 2.59 -12.74
CA THR A 33 -10.63 1.62 -11.84
C THR A 33 -9.59 0.62 -11.33
N THR A 34 -8.79 0.02 -12.20
CA THR A 34 -7.79 -0.96 -11.76
C THR A 34 -6.61 -0.31 -11.05
N SER A 35 -6.20 0.91 -11.43
CA SER A 35 -5.17 1.65 -10.70
C SER A 35 -5.58 1.92 -9.25
N LEU A 36 -6.82 2.37 -9.03
CA LEU A 36 -7.33 2.62 -7.68
C LEU A 36 -7.45 1.32 -6.90
N LEU A 37 -7.97 0.26 -7.52
CA LEU A 37 -8.13 -1.03 -6.85
C LEU A 37 -6.79 -1.63 -6.42
N PHE A 38 -5.77 -1.55 -7.28
CA PHE A 38 -4.44 -2.09 -6.97
C PHE A 38 -3.66 -1.20 -6.01
N CYS A 39 -3.80 0.12 -6.07
CA CYS A 39 -3.01 1.02 -5.22
C CYS A 39 -3.63 1.26 -3.84
N VAL A 40 -4.96 1.24 -3.71
CA VAL A 40 -5.68 1.57 -2.47
C VAL A 40 -5.85 0.30 -1.63
N GLY A 41 -4.80 -0.09 -0.92
CA GLY A 41 -4.84 -1.23 -0.01
C GLY A 41 -3.78 -1.16 1.08
N PRO A 42 -4.07 -1.68 2.30
CA PRO A 42 -3.10 -1.68 3.40
C PRO A 42 -1.85 -2.51 3.06
N LEU A 43 -2.01 -3.52 2.20
CA LEU A 43 -0.92 -4.32 1.62
C LEU A 43 0.06 -3.49 0.79
N THR A 44 -0.41 -2.48 0.06
CA THR A 44 0.45 -1.60 -0.75
C THR A 44 1.39 -0.82 0.15
N ILE A 45 0.84 -0.20 1.21
CA ILE A 45 1.60 0.63 2.12
C ILE A 45 2.58 -0.22 2.93
N LEU A 46 2.11 -1.32 3.54
CA LEU A 46 2.98 -2.20 4.32
C LEU A 46 4.06 -2.86 3.46
N GLY A 47 3.67 -3.42 2.31
CA GLY A 47 4.60 -4.12 1.44
C GLY A 47 5.68 -3.19 0.92
N SER A 48 5.32 -1.96 0.50
CA SER A 48 6.31 -0.96 0.07
C SER A 48 7.24 -0.56 1.21
N PHE A 49 6.72 -0.46 2.43
CA PHE A 49 7.54 -0.14 3.61
C PHE A 49 8.53 -1.25 3.96
N LEU A 50 8.08 -2.51 3.97
CA LEU A 50 8.93 -3.67 4.26
C LEU A 50 10.01 -3.87 3.18
N ASP A 51 9.63 -3.67 1.91
CA ASP A 51 10.57 -3.70 0.79
C ASP A 51 11.59 -2.55 0.89
N GLY A 52 11.14 -1.33 1.15
CA GLY A 52 12.02 -0.17 1.25
C GLY A 52 12.97 -0.21 2.46
N THR A 53 12.50 -0.71 3.60
CA THR A 53 13.30 -0.76 4.84
C THR A 53 14.14 -2.02 4.99
N ARG A 54 13.74 -3.16 4.40
CA ARG A 54 14.42 -4.46 4.58
C ARG A 54 14.77 -5.20 3.29
N GLY A 55 14.29 -4.75 2.13
CA GLY A 55 14.30 -5.55 0.92
C GLY A 55 13.39 -6.78 1.00
N ASP A 56 12.41 -6.81 1.92
CA ASP A 56 11.47 -7.92 2.02
C ASP A 56 10.29 -7.72 1.07
N VAL A 57 10.36 -8.44 -0.06
CA VAL A 57 9.36 -8.40 -1.13
C VAL A 57 8.19 -9.36 -0.90
N ALA A 58 8.16 -10.17 0.16
CA ALA A 58 7.19 -11.27 0.29
C ALA A 58 5.73 -10.77 0.25
N VAL A 59 5.43 -9.68 0.96
CA VAL A 59 4.09 -9.07 0.98
C VAL A 59 3.71 -8.51 -0.39
N LEU A 60 4.65 -7.86 -1.08
CA LEU A 60 4.43 -7.33 -2.43
C LEU A 60 4.30 -8.43 -3.47
N ALA A 61 5.03 -9.54 -3.32
CA ALA A 61 4.94 -10.70 -4.19
C ALA A 61 3.57 -11.36 -4.07
N ILE A 62 3.08 -11.60 -2.84
CA ILE A 62 1.72 -12.10 -2.60
C ILE A 62 0.69 -11.16 -3.24
N LYS A 63 0.83 -9.85 -3.03
CA LYS A 63 -0.05 -8.85 -3.63
C LYS A 63 -0.02 -8.89 -5.16
N SER A 64 1.16 -9.02 -5.78
CA SER A 64 1.28 -9.06 -7.25
C SER A 64 0.54 -10.24 -7.88
N VAL A 65 0.47 -11.37 -7.18
CA VAL A 65 -0.33 -12.54 -7.61
C VAL A 65 -1.83 -12.23 -7.54
N LEU A 66 -2.29 -11.60 -6.46
CA LEU A 66 -3.70 -11.19 -6.28
C LEU A 66 -4.12 -10.13 -7.31
N ASP A 67 -3.28 -9.13 -7.53
CA ASP A 67 -3.50 -8.07 -8.52
C ASP A 67 -3.45 -8.66 -9.94
N GLY A 68 -2.55 -9.60 -10.21
CA GLY A 68 -2.45 -10.31 -11.50
C GLY A 68 -3.71 -11.10 -11.84
N PHE A 69 -4.24 -11.86 -10.88
CA PHE A 69 -5.52 -12.56 -11.05
C PHE A 69 -6.67 -11.58 -11.31
N SER A 70 -6.74 -10.51 -10.52
CA SER A 70 -7.74 -9.45 -10.67
C SER A 70 -7.61 -8.74 -12.03
N ALA A 71 -6.39 -8.49 -12.49
CA ALA A 71 -6.11 -7.82 -13.76
C ALA A 71 -6.61 -8.63 -14.95
N VAL A 72 -6.50 -9.97 -14.92
CA VAL A 72 -7.07 -10.84 -15.97
C VAL A 72 -8.59 -10.71 -16.01
N VAL A 73 -9.25 -10.74 -14.85
CA VAL A 73 -10.71 -10.61 -14.74
C VAL A 73 -11.18 -9.22 -15.22
N TYR A 74 -10.50 -8.15 -14.80
CA TYR A 74 -10.83 -6.80 -15.24
C TYR A 74 -10.49 -6.55 -16.72
N ALA A 75 -9.43 -7.17 -17.25
CA ALA A 75 -9.08 -7.04 -18.66
C ALA A 75 -10.13 -7.69 -19.57
N ALA A 76 -10.73 -8.81 -19.13
CA ALA A 76 -11.82 -9.47 -19.86
C ALA A 76 -13.09 -8.60 -19.92
N THR A 77 -13.35 -7.77 -18.91
CA THR A 77 -14.57 -6.94 -18.82
C THR A 77 -14.38 -5.51 -19.36
N LEU A 78 -13.27 -4.86 -19.03
CA LEU A 78 -13.00 -3.45 -19.35
C LEU A 78 -12.05 -3.29 -20.55
N GLY A 79 -11.28 -4.32 -20.89
CA GLY A 79 -10.36 -4.35 -22.03
C GLY A 79 -8.91 -4.01 -21.66
N TRP A 80 -8.11 -3.70 -22.69
CA TRP A 80 -6.65 -3.56 -22.57
C TRP A 80 -6.18 -2.38 -21.70
N GLY A 81 -7.05 -1.41 -21.39
CA GLY A 81 -6.71 -0.29 -20.52
C GLY A 81 -6.29 -0.68 -19.10
N VAL A 82 -6.58 -1.92 -18.68
CA VAL A 82 -6.07 -2.49 -17.42
C VAL A 82 -4.54 -2.59 -17.41
N ALA A 83 -3.90 -2.87 -18.54
CA ALA A 83 -2.44 -2.97 -18.59
C ALA A 83 -1.75 -1.65 -18.18
N LEU A 84 -2.41 -0.51 -18.41
CA LEU A 84 -1.90 0.80 -18.03
C LEU A 84 -1.82 0.98 -16.51
N SER A 85 -2.59 0.25 -15.70
CA SER A 85 -2.49 0.37 -14.24
C SER A 85 -1.17 -0.15 -13.68
N ALA A 86 -0.43 -0.97 -14.43
CA ALA A 86 0.93 -1.36 -14.05
C ALA A 86 1.85 -0.14 -13.85
N VAL A 87 1.66 0.91 -14.66
CA VAL A 87 2.41 2.17 -14.52
C VAL A 87 2.06 2.86 -13.20
N THR A 88 0.77 2.94 -12.87
CA THR A 88 0.33 3.56 -11.61
C THR A 88 0.83 2.78 -10.41
N VAL A 89 0.75 1.45 -10.44
CA VAL A 89 1.29 0.58 -9.38
C VAL A 89 2.78 0.81 -9.23
N LEU A 90 3.55 0.82 -10.33
CA LEU A 90 4.99 1.08 -10.28
C LEU A 90 5.32 2.45 -9.67
N VAL A 91 4.61 3.50 -10.07
CA VAL A 91 4.84 4.85 -9.56
C VAL A 91 4.45 4.96 -8.08
N VAL A 92 3.25 4.52 -7.72
CA VAL A 92 2.75 4.63 -6.34
C VAL A 92 3.55 3.73 -5.40
N GLN A 93 3.65 2.43 -5.70
CA GLN A 93 4.36 1.48 -4.86
C GLN A 93 5.86 1.76 -4.84
N GLY A 94 6.46 2.05 -6.00
CA GLY A 94 7.89 2.38 -6.10
C GLY A 94 8.23 3.68 -5.36
N SER A 95 7.38 4.70 -5.42
CA SER A 95 7.60 5.94 -4.64
C SER A 95 7.52 5.68 -3.13
N LEU A 96 6.57 4.85 -2.67
CA LEU A 96 6.46 4.47 -1.27
C LEU A 96 7.67 3.66 -0.80
N THR A 97 8.14 2.71 -1.60
CA THR A 97 9.35 1.92 -1.33
C THR A 97 10.56 2.85 -1.22
N LEU A 98 10.71 3.79 -2.16
CA LEU A 98 11.82 4.74 -2.16
C LEU A 98 11.80 5.67 -0.93
N ILE A 99 10.61 6.18 -0.55
CA ILE A 99 10.46 7.00 0.65
C ILE A 99 10.83 6.19 1.90
N ALA A 100 10.36 4.95 2.00
CA ALA A 100 10.67 4.08 3.13
C ALA A 100 12.19 3.77 3.22
N PHE A 101 12.84 3.53 2.08
CA PHE A 101 14.28 3.35 2.00
C PHE A 101 15.05 4.57 2.49
N LEU A 102 14.68 5.77 2.01
CA LEU A 102 15.31 7.03 2.44
C LEU A 102 15.07 7.33 3.92
N ALA A 103 13.87 7.04 4.43
CA ALA A 103 13.54 7.23 5.84
C ALA A 103 14.29 6.25 6.75
N HIS A 104 14.51 5.02 6.29
CA HIS A 104 15.23 3.99 7.05
C HIS A 104 16.72 4.32 7.24
N ALA A 105 17.34 5.02 6.28
CA ALA A 105 18.76 5.38 6.35
C ALA A 105 19.16 6.21 7.59
N GLY A 106 18.19 6.82 8.30
CA GLY A 106 18.41 7.58 9.53
C GLY A 106 18.08 6.87 10.83
N LEU A 107 17.74 5.57 10.80
CA LEU A 107 17.31 4.82 11.99
C LEU A 107 18.43 3.99 12.61
N SER A 108 18.41 3.87 13.94
CA SER A 108 19.28 2.96 14.68
C SER A 108 18.87 1.48 14.53
N GLU A 109 19.76 0.56 14.90
CA GLU A 109 19.46 -0.88 14.90
C GLU A 109 18.27 -1.23 15.80
N LEU A 110 18.11 -0.54 16.93
CA LEU A 110 17.01 -0.78 17.88
C LEU A 110 15.66 -0.37 17.28
N GLU A 111 15.59 0.83 16.69
CA GLU A 111 14.36 1.33 16.04
C GLU A 111 13.98 0.47 14.84
N THR A 112 14.98 -0.03 14.12
CA THR A 112 14.80 -1.01 13.04
C THR A 112 14.19 -2.31 13.56
N ALA A 113 14.66 -2.82 14.70
CA ALA A 113 14.12 -4.03 15.32
C ALA A 113 12.67 -3.85 15.80
N GLU A 114 12.32 -2.69 16.36
CA GLU A 114 10.95 -2.38 16.77
C GLU A 114 9.98 -2.30 15.58
N LEU A 115 10.41 -1.62 14.50
CA LEU A 115 9.68 -1.61 13.24
C LEU A 115 9.54 -3.01 12.62
N THR A 116 10.49 -3.91 12.93
CA THR A 116 10.46 -5.32 12.54
C THR A 116 9.41 -6.11 13.26
N ALA A 117 9.39 -6.00 14.57
CA ALA A 117 8.34 -6.62 15.37
C ALA A 117 6.96 -6.10 14.96
N ALA A 118 6.80 -4.78 14.80
CA ALA A 118 5.53 -4.17 14.39
C ALA A 118 5.09 -4.65 13.00
N GLY A 119 5.99 -4.59 12.00
CA GLY A 119 5.70 -5.06 10.65
C GLY A 119 5.30 -6.54 10.60
N GLY A 120 5.98 -7.40 11.35
CA GLY A 120 5.66 -8.83 11.44
C GLY A 120 4.27 -9.11 12.00
N ILE A 121 3.87 -8.40 13.06
CA ILE A 121 2.51 -8.52 13.64
C ILE A 121 1.44 -8.08 12.61
N ILE A 122 1.72 -7.02 11.85
CA ILE A 122 0.82 -6.53 10.81
C ILE A 122 0.69 -7.56 9.68
N VAL A 123 1.79 -8.20 9.25
CA VAL A 123 1.77 -9.30 8.26
C VAL A 123 0.93 -10.48 8.73
N VAL A 124 1.05 -10.87 10.00
CA VAL A 124 0.20 -11.92 10.59
C VAL A 124 -1.28 -11.52 10.54
N GLY A 125 -1.59 -10.27 10.88
CA GLY A 125 -2.97 -9.77 10.81
C GLY A 125 -3.56 -9.78 9.40
N ILE A 126 -2.73 -9.50 8.38
CA ILE A 126 -3.09 -9.63 6.97
C ILE A 126 -3.35 -11.09 6.63
N ALA A 127 -2.44 -12.00 6.98
CA ALA A 127 -2.56 -13.41 6.67
C ALA A 127 -3.86 -14.02 7.26
N LEU A 128 -4.21 -13.64 8.49
CA LEU A 128 -5.48 -14.03 9.13
C LEU A 128 -6.71 -13.49 8.39
N GLY A 129 -6.62 -12.29 7.84
CA GLY A 129 -7.66 -11.70 7.00
C GLY A 129 -7.78 -12.37 5.63
N LEU A 130 -6.65 -12.72 4.99
CA LEU A 130 -6.61 -13.44 3.71
C LEU A 130 -7.15 -14.87 3.82
N LEU A 131 -6.90 -15.54 4.95
CA LEU A 131 -7.41 -16.88 5.25
C LEU A 131 -8.88 -16.87 5.70
N ASP A 132 -9.52 -15.70 5.76
CA ASP A 132 -10.89 -15.48 6.25
C ASP A 132 -11.13 -16.07 7.66
N LEU A 133 -10.07 -16.20 8.46
CA LEU A 133 -10.15 -16.69 9.84
C LEU A 133 -10.59 -15.58 10.78
N LYS A 134 -9.99 -14.39 10.61
CA LYS A 134 -10.35 -13.19 11.37
C LYS A 134 -9.93 -11.93 10.64
N ALA A 135 -10.90 -11.08 10.30
CA ALA A 135 -10.64 -9.77 9.73
C ALA A 135 -10.07 -8.82 10.80
N ILE A 136 -8.76 -8.57 10.74
CA ILE A 136 -8.11 -7.53 11.54
C ILE A 136 -8.06 -6.25 10.70
N LYS A 137 -8.40 -5.11 11.31
CA LYS A 137 -8.31 -3.77 10.68
C LYS A 137 -6.85 -3.33 10.59
N VAL A 138 -6.10 -3.96 9.70
CA VAL A 138 -4.65 -3.81 9.55
C VAL A 138 -4.27 -2.36 9.24
N ALA A 139 -5.13 -1.62 8.52
CA ALA A 139 -4.83 -0.23 8.19
C ALA A 139 -4.69 0.66 9.42
N ASN A 140 -5.31 0.30 10.55
CA ASN A 140 -5.17 1.03 11.81
C ASN A 140 -3.77 0.92 12.45
N PHE A 141 -2.99 -0.08 12.06
CA PHE A 141 -1.62 -0.27 12.55
C PHE A 141 -0.57 0.38 11.65
N LEU A 142 -0.93 0.74 10.41
CA LEU A 142 -0.02 1.43 9.48
C LEU A 142 0.55 2.76 10.00
N PRO A 143 -0.19 3.60 10.74
CA PRO A 143 0.37 4.84 11.28
C PRO A 143 1.58 4.61 12.18
N ALA A 144 1.64 3.48 12.89
CA ALA A 144 2.78 3.17 13.75
C ALA A 144 4.09 3.05 12.95
N LEU A 145 4.03 2.54 11.70
CA LEU A 145 5.20 2.39 10.83
C LEU A 145 5.72 3.71 10.26
N VAL A 146 4.89 4.75 10.24
CA VAL A 146 5.25 6.09 9.74
C VAL A 146 5.62 7.02 10.90
N VAL A 147 4.91 6.93 12.01
CA VAL A 147 5.11 7.77 13.20
C VAL A 147 6.41 7.43 13.92
N ALA A 148 6.78 6.14 14.02
CA ALA A 148 8.01 5.75 14.70
C ALA A 148 9.30 6.29 14.02
N PRO A 149 9.50 6.17 12.69
CA PRO A 149 10.64 6.79 12.02
C PRO A 149 10.63 8.32 12.08
N LEU A 150 9.45 8.94 11.97
CA LEU A 150 9.32 10.41 12.02
C LEU A 150 9.66 10.98 13.40
N LEU A 151 9.21 10.32 14.47
CA LEU A 151 9.56 10.71 15.83
C LEU A 151 11.05 10.52 16.09
N SER A 152 11.61 9.39 15.68
CA SER A 152 13.06 9.12 15.76
C SER A 152 13.88 10.22 15.05
N GLY A 153 13.54 10.53 13.80
CA GLY A 153 14.23 11.58 13.04
C GLY A 153 14.09 12.96 13.68
N LEU A 154 12.94 13.27 14.29
CA LEU A 154 12.73 14.52 15.03
C LEU A 154 13.56 14.56 16.33
N LEU A 155 13.63 13.45 17.07
CA LEU A 155 14.44 13.34 18.29
C LEU A 155 15.93 13.49 18.01
N HIS A 156 16.44 12.88 16.93
CA HIS A 156 17.81 13.09 16.46
C HIS A 156 18.05 14.56 16.04
N ALA A 157 17.09 15.21 15.37
CA ALA A 157 17.21 16.62 14.98
C ALA A 157 17.18 17.59 16.18
N VAL A 158 16.55 17.19 17.30
CA VAL A 158 16.48 17.97 18.55
C VAL A 158 17.68 17.69 19.48
N GLY A 159 18.55 16.73 19.15
CA GLY A 159 19.78 16.42 19.89
C GLY A 159 19.54 15.72 21.23
N ALA A 160 18.43 14.99 21.36
CA ALA A 160 18.07 14.28 22.58
C ALA A 160 18.66 12.86 22.69
N VAL A 161 19.35 12.39 21.63
CA VAL A 161 20.17 11.16 21.58
C VAL A 161 21.35 11.38 20.64
#